data_AF-A0A940XDR0-F1
#
_entry.id   AF-A0A940XDR0-F1
#
_cell.length_a   1.000
_cell.length_b   1.000
_cell.length_c   1.000
_cell.angle_alpha   90.00
_cell.angle_beta   90.00
_cell.angle_gamma   90.00
#
_symmetry.space_group_name_H-M   'P 1'
#
loop_
_entity.id
_entity.type
_entity.pdbx_description
1 polymer ?
#
loop_
_entity_poly.entity_id
_entity_poly.type
_entity_poly.pdbx_seq_one_letter_code
_entity_poly.pdbx_strand_id
1 'polypeptide(L)'
;MQKVPRAYSYEDIDKKKFKTIKIPDEWKTHLGEPQLGNSHWLVYGGSGHGKTSYVLQVVKQICNQGQKVHYNTSEEGMKKGFQMALKRNNMKGVAGFNYHQETMPQLTARLSQKRQAKIIVIDSVQYFFRKMRSEHYFEFISQFQDTTFIWISGADEDKLKGAIADDIKYDADIIVKVKNYNAEIIKNRFEAYDSRVIWEQGYNDKMSKILIKG
;
A
#
# COMPACT_ATOMS: atom_id res chain seq x y z
N MET A 1 -7.40 -37.43 10.39
CA MET A 1 -8.00 -36.43 11.30
C MET A 1 -7.15 -35.18 11.23
N GLN A 2 -7.72 -34.01 10.96
CA GLN A 2 -6.95 -32.77 10.92
C GLN A 2 -6.49 -32.42 12.35
N LYS A 3 -5.21 -32.09 12.54
CA LYS A 3 -4.70 -31.69 13.85
C LYS A 3 -5.29 -30.31 14.20
N VAL A 4 -6.07 -30.25 15.27
CA VAL A 4 -6.64 -28.99 15.76
C VAL A 4 -5.52 -28.14 16.36
N PRO A 5 -5.28 -26.90 15.87
CA PRO A 5 -4.30 -26.01 16.46
C PRO A 5 -4.65 -25.66 17.91
N ARG A 6 -3.63 -25.39 18.75
CA ARG A 6 -3.85 -24.86 20.09
C ARG A 6 -4.51 -23.47 19.99
N ALA A 7 -5.52 -23.22 20.84
CA ALA A 7 -6.09 -21.89 21.04
C ALA A 7 -5.14 -21.00 21.87
N TYR A 8 -5.12 -19.70 21.58
CA TYR A 8 -4.32 -18.70 22.30
C TYR A 8 -5.14 -18.01 23.39
N SER A 9 -4.52 -17.69 24.53
CA SER A 9 -5.11 -16.86 25.58
C SER A 9 -4.75 -15.38 25.44
N TYR A 10 -5.31 -14.52 26.30
CA TYR A 10 -4.91 -13.12 26.38
C TYR A 10 -3.42 -12.96 26.74
N GLU A 11 -2.92 -13.78 27.66
CA GLU A 11 -1.52 -13.75 28.08
C GLU A 11 -0.57 -14.18 26.96
N ASP A 12 -1.02 -15.05 26.04
CA ASP A 12 -0.24 -15.43 24.86
C ASP A 12 -0.04 -14.22 23.92
N ILE A 13 -1.05 -13.34 23.78
CA ILE A 13 -0.96 -12.15 22.92
C ILE A 13 -0.25 -10.99 23.61
N ASP A 14 -0.46 -10.78 24.90
CA ASP A 14 0.15 -9.68 25.67
C ASP A 14 1.69 -9.81 25.73
N LYS A 15 2.20 -11.05 25.81
CA LYS A 15 3.64 -11.33 25.78
C LYS A 15 4.25 -11.19 24.38
N LYS A 16 3.43 -11.16 23.33
CA LYS A 16 3.90 -11.14 21.94
C LYS A 16 4.42 -9.75 21.59
N LYS A 17 5.70 -9.68 21.22
CA LYS A 17 6.30 -8.45 20.69
C LYS A 17 6.10 -8.36 19.18
N PHE A 18 5.21 -7.48 18.76
CA PHE A 18 5.00 -7.17 17.36
C PHE A 18 6.10 -6.25 16.83
N LYS A 19 6.58 -6.53 15.62
CA LYS A 19 7.43 -5.58 14.89
C LYS A 19 6.53 -4.54 14.26
N THR A 20 6.93 -3.27 14.31
CA THR A 20 6.19 -2.16 13.69
C THR A 20 7.00 -1.51 12.59
N ILE A 21 6.29 -0.89 11.65
CA ILE A 21 6.85 0.01 10.66
C ILE A 21 6.99 1.36 11.35
N LYS A 22 8.24 1.82 11.50
CA LYS A 22 8.50 3.14 12.05
C LYS A 22 8.01 4.20 11.06
N ILE A 23 7.13 5.07 11.54
CA ILE A 23 6.59 6.21 10.82
C ILE A 23 7.11 7.47 11.51
N PRO A 24 7.66 8.47 10.79
CA PRO A 24 8.10 9.72 11.41
C PRO A 24 6.91 10.50 11.97
N ASP A 25 7.14 11.35 12.96
CA ASP A 25 6.08 12.08 13.68
C ASP A 25 5.14 12.85 12.74
N GLU A 26 5.69 13.46 11.69
CA GLU A 26 4.94 14.18 10.65
C GLU A 26 3.88 13.31 9.94
N TRP A 27 4.06 11.99 9.93
CA TRP A 27 3.15 11.02 9.31
C TRP A 27 2.37 10.20 10.35
N LYS A 28 2.69 10.36 11.63
CA LYS A 28 2.14 9.51 12.70
C LYS A 28 0.65 9.71 12.89
N THR A 29 0.14 10.94 12.80
CA THR A 29 -1.31 11.18 12.92
C THR A 29 -2.13 10.68 11.72
N HIS A 30 -1.45 10.44 10.59
CA HIS A 30 -2.05 9.90 9.37
C HIS A 30 -2.02 8.36 9.33
N LEU A 31 -0.87 7.74 9.64
CA LEU A 31 -0.67 6.28 9.49
C LEU A 31 -0.59 5.51 10.82
N GLY A 32 -0.27 6.18 11.93
CA GLY A 32 -0.10 5.55 13.23
C GLY A 32 1.23 4.81 13.34
N GLU A 33 1.21 3.66 14.03
CA GLU A 33 2.34 2.74 14.16
C GLU A 33 1.97 1.35 13.62
N PRO A 34 1.95 1.16 12.30
CA PRO A 34 1.45 -0.07 11.71
C PRO A 34 2.34 -1.28 12.00
N GLN A 35 1.74 -2.47 12.06
CA GLN A 35 2.47 -3.72 12.15
C GLN A 35 3.31 -4.00 10.89
N LEU A 36 4.52 -4.53 11.08
CA LEU A 36 5.34 -5.12 10.02
C LEU A 36 5.04 -6.62 9.88
N GLY A 37 4.71 -7.06 8.67
CA GLY A 37 4.30 -8.42 8.37
C GLY A 37 2.83 -8.67 8.68
N ASN A 38 2.21 -9.61 7.95
CA ASN A 38 0.79 -9.96 8.04
C ASN A 38 -0.13 -8.73 8.09
N SER A 39 0.14 -7.72 7.26
CA SER A 39 -0.64 -6.48 7.24
C SER A 39 -0.88 -6.04 5.80
N HIS A 40 -2.08 -5.55 5.54
CA HIS A 40 -2.50 -5.13 4.21
C HIS A 40 -2.96 -3.68 4.25
N TRP A 41 -2.43 -2.85 3.36
CA TRP A 41 -2.84 -1.47 3.19
C TRP A 41 -3.46 -1.33 1.81
N LEU A 42 -4.59 -0.66 1.73
CA LEU A 42 -5.26 -0.37 0.46
C LEU A 42 -5.26 1.12 0.21
N VAL A 43 -4.65 1.54 -0.89
CA VAL A 43 -4.69 2.92 -1.38
C VAL A 43 -5.51 2.94 -2.66
N TYR A 44 -6.64 3.62 -2.66
CA TYR A 44 -7.56 3.60 -3.79
C TYR A 44 -8.08 4.97 -4.20
N GLY A 45 -8.66 5.07 -5.40
CA GLY A 45 -9.19 6.31 -5.96
C GLY A 45 -9.14 6.33 -7.48
N GLY A 46 -9.78 7.33 -8.08
CA GLY A 46 -9.79 7.52 -9.54
C GLY A 46 -8.41 7.79 -10.15
N SER A 47 -8.34 7.73 -11.48
CA SER A 47 -7.09 8.02 -12.20
C SER A 47 -6.65 9.48 -12.02
N GLY A 48 -5.34 9.72 -11.96
CA GLY A 48 -4.79 11.08 -11.88
C GLY A 48 -4.93 11.81 -10.53
N HIS A 49 -5.56 11.22 -9.51
CA HIS A 49 -5.74 11.87 -8.20
C HIS A 49 -4.51 11.84 -7.27
N GLY A 50 -3.42 11.15 -7.66
CA GLY A 50 -2.16 11.19 -6.91
C GLY A 50 -1.80 9.94 -6.09
N LYS A 51 -2.47 8.80 -6.28
CA LYS A 51 -2.20 7.54 -5.56
C LYS A 51 -0.72 7.12 -5.58
N THR A 52 -0.12 7.02 -6.76
CA THR A 52 1.29 6.65 -6.94
C THR A 52 2.21 7.65 -6.22
N SER A 53 1.93 8.96 -6.30
CA SER A 53 2.71 9.96 -5.55
C SER A 53 2.60 9.76 -4.05
N TYR A 54 1.38 9.59 -3.52
CA TYR A 54 1.15 9.31 -2.10
C TYR A 54 1.95 8.09 -1.63
N VAL A 55 1.86 6.96 -2.35
CA VAL A 55 2.57 5.75 -1.96
C VAL A 55 4.08 5.94 -2.06
N LEU A 56 4.60 6.64 -3.07
CA LEU A 56 6.03 6.95 -3.13
C LEU A 56 6.51 7.83 -1.95
N GLN A 57 5.69 8.78 -1.48
CA GLN A 57 6.00 9.55 -0.27
C GLN A 57 6.05 8.67 0.97
N VAL A 58 5.06 7.79 1.16
CA VAL A 58 5.02 6.81 2.24
C VAL A 58 6.24 5.90 2.21
N VAL A 59 6.55 5.33 1.04
CA VAL A 59 7.70 4.44 0.82
C VAL A 59 9.01 5.16 1.17
N LYS A 60 9.16 6.42 0.78
CA LYS A 60 10.32 7.23 1.15
C LYS A 60 10.48 7.32 2.67
N GLN A 61 9.40 7.57 3.41
CA GLN A 61 9.47 7.63 4.88
C GLN A 61 9.86 6.29 5.49
N ILE A 62 9.22 5.21 5.03
CA ILE A 62 9.51 3.84 5.48
C ILE A 62 10.98 3.48 5.25
N CYS A 63 11.50 3.80 4.07
CA CYS A 63 12.90 3.55 3.71
C CYS A 63 13.88 4.38 4.53
N ASN A 64 13.58 5.65 4.79
CA ASN A 64 14.40 6.50 5.66
C ASN A 64 14.48 5.98 7.10
N GLN A 65 13.51 5.17 7.53
CA GLN A 65 13.52 4.48 8.82
C GLN A 65 14.23 3.12 8.79
N GLY A 66 14.92 2.81 7.68
CA GLY A 66 15.78 1.63 7.52
C GLY A 66 15.07 0.38 6.97
N GLN A 67 13.78 0.47 6.62
CA GLN A 67 13.06 -0.65 6.02
C GLN A 67 13.32 -0.74 4.51
N LYS A 68 13.34 -1.97 3.99
CA LYS A 68 13.44 -2.20 2.55
C LYS A 68 12.05 -2.33 1.95
N VAL A 69 11.83 -1.66 0.83
CA VAL A 69 10.57 -1.71 0.07
C VAL A 69 10.86 -2.17 -1.35
N HIS A 70 10.08 -3.15 -1.82
CA HIS A 70 10.04 -3.52 -3.23
C HIS A 70 8.73 -3.04 -3.85
N TYR A 71 8.84 -2.27 -4.92
CA TYR A 71 7.69 -1.67 -5.62
C TYR A 71 7.43 -2.38 -6.94
N ASN A 72 6.35 -3.16 -7.02
CA ASN A 72 5.93 -3.79 -8.26
C ASN A 72 5.02 -2.84 -9.07
N THR A 73 5.61 -2.15 -10.04
CA THR A 73 4.92 -1.21 -10.95
C THR A 73 4.27 -1.96 -12.12
N SER A 74 3.31 -2.82 -11.82
CA SER A 74 2.59 -3.70 -12.77
C SER A 74 2.08 -2.98 -14.03
N GLU A 75 1.71 -1.69 -13.93
CA GLU A 75 1.23 -0.88 -15.07
C GLU A 75 2.34 -0.16 -15.85
N GLU A 76 3.22 0.55 -15.14
CA GLU A 76 4.12 1.52 -15.77
C GLU A 76 5.53 1.00 -16.08
N GLY A 77 6.06 0.01 -15.35
CA GLY A 77 7.42 -0.50 -15.55
C GLY A 77 8.47 0.60 -15.77
N MET A 78 9.18 0.52 -16.90
CA MET A 78 10.21 1.48 -17.31
C MET A 78 9.66 2.66 -18.15
N LYS A 79 8.39 3.04 -17.98
CA LYS A 79 7.77 4.15 -18.72
C LYS A 79 8.12 5.51 -18.11
N LYS A 80 7.99 6.56 -18.95
CA LYS A 80 8.22 7.96 -18.59
C LYS A 80 7.34 8.43 -17.42
N GLY A 81 6.10 7.94 -17.33
CA GLY A 81 5.16 8.28 -16.24
C GLY A 81 5.75 7.98 -14.86
N PHE A 82 6.20 6.74 -14.68
CA PHE A 82 6.82 6.30 -13.43
C PHE A 82 8.13 7.03 -13.15
N GLN A 83 8.97 7.22 -14.17
CA GLN A 83 10.18 8.02 -14.02
C GLN A 83 9.89 9.43 -13.49
N MET A 84 8.85 10.09 -14.02
CA MET A 84 8.44 11.41 -13.55
C MET A 84 7.91 11.33 -12.11
N ALA A 85 7.16 10.29 -11.73
CA ALA A 85 6.70 10.09 -10.37
C ALA A 85 7.87 9.91 -9.37
N LEU A 86 8.87 9.11 -9.73
CA LEU A 86 10.08 8.92 -8.93
C LEU A 86 10.87 10.23 -8.76
N LYS A 87 11.00 11.01 -9.83
CA LYS A 87 11.67 12.33 -9.80
C LYS A 87 10.92 13.32 -8.91
N ARG A 88 9.59 13.46 -9.08
CA ARG A 88 8.77 14.37 -8.26
C ARG A 88 8.87 14.08 -6.77
N ASN A 89 9.02 12.81 -6.38
CA ASN A 89 9.14 12.38 -4.98
C ASN A 89 10.60 12.28 -4.49
N ASN A 90 11.57 12.66 -5.33
CA ASN A 90 13.00 12.64 -5.01
C ASN A 90 13.51 11.24 -4.58
N MET A 91 13.12 10.19 -5.30
CA MET A 91 13.45 8.80 -4.95
C MET A 91 14.90 8.38 -5.22
N LYS A 92 15.67 9.16 -5.99
CA LYS A 92 17.04 8.82 -6.40
C LYS A 92 17.99 8.53 -5.22
N GLY A 93 17.79 9.19 -4.08
CA GLY A 93 18.65 9.05 -2.89
C GLY A 93 18.07 8.14 -1.79
N VAL A 94 16.94 7.49 -2.02
CA VAL A 94 16.26 6.68 -0.99
C VAL A 94 16.87 5.28 -0.95
N ALA A 95 17.70 5.03 0.07
CA ALA A 95 18.29 3.71 0.29
C ALA A 95 17.21 2.68 0.65
N GLY A 96 17.36 1.44 0.19
CA GLY A 96 16.43 0.34 0.50
C GLY A 96 15.16 0.30 -0.36
N PHE A 97 14.98 1.26 -1.27
CA PHE A 97 13.94 1.22 -2.31
C PHE A 97 14.45 0.52 -3.56
N ASN A 98 13.66 -0.39 -4.12
CA ASN A 98 13.81 -0.89 -5.48
C ASN A 98 12.44 -1.13 -6.12
N TYR A 99 12.41 -1.29 -7.44
CA TYR A 99 11.17 -1.52 -8.17
C TYR A 99 11.39 -2.46 -9.36
N HIS A 100 10.34 -3.12 -9.79
CA HIS A 100 10.30 -3.92 -11.02
C HIS A 100 8.87 -4.00 -11.55
N GLN A 101 8.70 -4.51 -12.77
CA GLN A 101 7.40 -4.92 -13.30
C GLN A 101 7.37 -6.44 -13.39
N GLU A 102 6.69 -7.08 -12.45
CA GLU A 102 6.66 -8.53 -12.28
C GLU A 102 5.24 -9.08 -12.33
N THR A 103 5.12 -10.20 -13.02
CA THR A 103 3.95 -11.09 -12.92
C THR A 103 3.90 -11.74 -11.54
N MET A 104 2.75 -12.28 -11.15
CA MET A 104 2.60 -12.98 -9.88
C MET A 104 3.64 -14.09 -9.67
N PRO A 105 3.91 -15.00 -10.64
CA PRO A 105 4.96 -16.01 -10.47
C PRO A 105 6.37 -15.42 -10.26
N GLN A 106 6.71 -14.35 -10.97
CA GLN A 106 8.02 -13.69 -10.84
C GLN A 106 8.17 -13.03 -9.47
N LEU A 107 7.13 -12.32 -9.01
CA LEU A 107 7.13 -11.72 -7.68
C LEU A 107 7.16 -12.80 -6.60
N THR A 108 6.39 -13.89 -6.72
CA THR A 108 6.46 -15.04 -5.80
C THR A 108 7.89 -15.60 -5.72
N ALA A 109 8.55 -15.80 -6.86
CA ALA A 109 9.93 -16.26 -6.89
C ALA A 109 10.90 -15.27 -6.23
N ARG A 110 10.70 -13.95 -6.45
CA ARG A 110 11.47 -12.90 -5.77
C ARG A 110 11.29 -13.01 -4.27
N LEU A 111 10.06 -12.96 -3.76
CA LEU A 111 9.74 -12.93 -2.33
C LEU A 111 10.18 -14.20 -1.58
N SER A 112 10.31 -15.32 -2.30
CA SER A 112 10.82 -16.58 -1.75
C SER A 112 12.33 -16.57 -1.49
N GLN A 113 13.08 -15.60 -2.02
CA GLN A 113 14.51 -15.51 -1.77
C GLN A 113 14.83 -14.99 -0.36
N LYS A 114 16.03 -15.33 0.14
CA LYS A 114 16.51 -14.83 1.43
C LYS A 114 16.74 -13.30 1.37
N ARG A 115 16.46 -12.62 2.50
CA ARG A 115 16.74 -11.17 2.72
C ARG A 115 15.99 -10.20 1.80
N GLN A 116 14.86 -10.64 1.24
CA GLN A 116 13.97 -9.81 0.44
C GLN A 116 13.28 -8.74 1.29
N ALA A 117 12.77 -7.70 0.63
CA ALA A 117 11.94 -6.69 1.27
C ALA A 117 10.71 -7.35 1.92
N LYS A 118 10.33 -6.85 3.10
CA LYS A 118 9.12 -7.29 3.82
C LYS A 118 7.95 -6.32 3.67
N ILE A 119 8.13 -5.27 2.88
CA ILE A 119 7.10 -4.31 2.52
C ILE A 119 7.05 -4.26 1.00
N ILE A 120 5.92 -4.67 0.43
CA ILE A 120 5.74 -4.84 -1.01
C ILE A 120 4.62 -3.95 -1.49
N VAL A 121 4.90 -3.10 -2.48
CA VAL A 121 3.88 -2.30 -3.15
C VAL A 121 3.45 -2.98 -4.43
N ILE A 122 2.14 -3.00 -4.70
CA ILE A 122 1.56 -3.51 -5.95
C ILE A 122 0.79 -2.37 -6.62
N ASP A 123 1.31 -1.86 -7.73
CA ASP A 123 0.75 -0.74 -8.50
C ASP A 123 0.45 -1.17 -9.96
N SER A 124 -0.75 -1.67 -10.26
CA SER A 124 -1.96 -1.72 -9.42
C SER A 124 -2.63 -3.10 -9.45
N VAL A 125 -3.55 -3.33 -8.49
CA VAL A 125 -4.30 -4.58 -8.29
C VAL A 125 -4.90 -5.10 -9.61
N GLN A 126 -5.53 -4.23 -10.40
CA GLN A 126 -6.21 -4.61 -11.64
C GLN A 126 -5.24 -5.16 -12.71
N TYR A 127 -4.00 -4.68 -12.73
CA TYR A 127 -2.98 -5.16 -13.67
C TYR A 127 -2.28 -6.41 -13.14
N PHE A 128 -1.95 -6.44 -11.85
CA PHE A 128 -1.24 -7.56 -11.25
C PHE A 128 -2.07 -8.85 -11.28
N PHE A 129 -3.37 -8.75 -10.98
CA PHE A 129 -4.31 -9.88 -10.98
C PHE A 129 -5.14 -9.98 -12.27
N ARG A 130 -4.64 -9.44 -13.39
CA ARG A 130 -5.37 -9.47 -14.66
C ARG A 130 -5.69 -10.91 -15.07
N LYS A 131 -6.97 -11.20 -15.34
CA LYS A 131 -7.51 -12.55 -15.64
C LYS A 131 -7.40 -13.55 -14.48
N MET A 132 -7.23 -13.08 -13.24
CA MET A 132 -7.24 -13.91 -12.04
C MET A 132 -8.55 -13.72 -11.25
N ARG A 133 -8.76 -14.61 -10.28
CA ARG A 133 -9.92 -14.62 -9.36
C ARG A 133 -9.45 -14.54 -7.91
N SER A 134 -10.36 -14.25 -6.99
CA SER A 134 -10.12 -14.13 -5.54
C SER A 134 -9.29 -15.27 -4.93
N GLU A 135 -9.50 -16.52 -5.36
CA GLU A 135 -8.69 -17.66 -4.92
C GLU A 135 -7.18 -17.41 -5.07
N HIS A 136 -6.75 -16.82 -6.19
CA HIS A 136 -5.32 -16.55 -6.46
C HIS A 136 -4.76 -15.47 -5.52
N TYR A 137 -5.60 -14.51 -5.10
CA TYR A 137 -5.19 -13.51 -4.12
C TYR A 137 -4.92 -14.17 -2.77
N PHE A 138 -5.84 -15.00 -2.28
CA PHE A 138 -5.68 -15.73 -1.01
C PHE A 138 -4.50 -16.71 -1.05
N GLU A 139 -4.35 -17.46 -2.15
CA GLU A 139 -3.19 -18.34 -2.38
C GLU A 139 -1.88 -17.55 -2.34
N PHE A 140 -1.83 -16.38 -2.99
CA PHE A 140 -0.64 -15.54 -3.03
C PHE A 140 -0.25 -15.02 -1.64
N ILE A 141 -1.18 -14.39 -0.91
CA ILE A 141 -0.86 -13.79 0.40
C ILE A 141 -0.56 -14.85 1.47
N SER A 142 -1.19 -16.03 1.39
CA SER A 142 -0.97 -17.12 2.35
C SER A 142 0.47 -17.63 2.38
N GLN A 143 1.21 -17.45 1.27
CA GLN A 143 2.63 -17.78 1.14
C GLN A 143 3.55 -16.76 1.82
N PHE A 144 3.05 -15.55 2.12
CA PHE A 144 3.85 -14.41 2.56
C PHE A 144 3.30 -13.77 3.84
N GLN A 145 2.99 -14.58 4.84
CA GLN A 145 2.43 -14.13 6.13
C GLN A 145 3.37 -13.21 6.93
N ASP A 146 4.65 -13.12 6.61
CA ASP A 146 5.59 -12.20 7.25
C ASP A 146 5.80 -10.89 6.46
N THR A 147 4.97 -10.64 5.45
CA THR A 147 5.07 -9.51 4.53
C THR A 147 3.91 -8.53 4.73
N THR A 148 4.22 -7.23 4.66
CA THR A 148 3.23 -6.15 4.56
C THR A 148 3.01 -5.81 3.09
N PHE A 149 1.77 -5.82 2.62
CA PHE A 149 1.42 -5.43 1.26
C PHE A 149 0.73 -4.06 1.22
N ILE A 150 1.18 -3.18 0.34
CA ILE A 150 0.53 -1.91 0.01
C ILE A 150 -0.05 -2.03 -1.39
N TRP A 151 -1.36 -2.16 -1.45
CA TRP A 151 -2.11 -2.35 -2.69
C TRP A 151 -2.59 -1.01 -3.23
N ILE A 152 -2.24 -0.69 -4.47
CA ILE A 152 -2.82 0.46 -5.18
C ILE A 152 -3.94 -0.06 -6.05
N SER A 153 -5.13 0.53 -5.92
CA SER A 153 -6.31 0.12 -6.67
C SER A 153 -6.99 1.30 -7.36
N GLY A 154 -7.44 1.08 -8.60
CA GLY A 154 -8.35 2.00 -9.26
C GLY A 154 -9.75 1.92 -8.63
N ALA A 155 -10.41 3.07 -8.54
CA ALA A 155 -11.83 3.15 -8.23
C ALA A 155 -12.58 3.96 -9.28
N ASP A 156 -13.87 3.66 -9.42
CA ASP A 156 -14.83 4.54 -10.06
C ASP A 156 -15.67 5.17 -8.96
N GLU A 157 -15.55 6.49 -8.85
CA GLU A 157 -15.98 7.24 -7.66
C GLU A 157 -15.48 6.58 -6.36
N ASP A 158 -16.39 5.92 -5.64
CA ASP A 158 -16.14 5.29 -4.34
C ASP A 158 -16.11 3.76 -4.41
N LYS A 159 -16.37 3.19 -5.59
CA LYS A 159 -16.40 1.74 -5.80
C LYS A 159 -15.07 1.25 -6.36
N LEU A 160 -14.47 0.26 -5.70
CA LEU A 160 -13.26 -0.40 -6.18
C LEU A 160 -13.51 -1.18 -7.47
N LYS A 161 -12.48 -1.27 -8.30
CA LYS A 161 -12.58 -2.01 -9.57
C LYS A 161 -12.23 -3.48 -9.37
N GLY A 162 -13.26 -4.32 -9.18
CA GLY A 162 -13.20 -5.78 -9.27
C GLY A 162 -13.13 -6.51 -7.92
N ALA A 163 -13.59 -7.77 -7.91
CA ALA A 163 -13.78 -8.57 -6.70
C ALA A 163 -12.53 -8.72 -5.84
N ILE A 164 -11.36 -8.90 -6.44
CA ILE A 164 -10.09 -9.01 -5.69
C ILE A 164 -9.77 -7.72 -4.92
N ALA A 165 -10.11 -6.54 -5.46
CA ALA A 165 -9.91 -5.30 -4.74
C ALA A 165 -10.87 -5.19 -3.54
N ASP A 166 -12.09 -5.72 -3.65
CA ASP A 166 -13.02 -5.81 -2.53
C ASP A 166 -12.50 -6.78 -1.45
N ASP A 167 -11.96 -7.94 -1.82
CA ASP A 167 -11.33 -8.88 -0.88
C ASP A 167 -10.15 -8.22 -0.14
N ILE A 168 -9.28 -7.51 -0.87
CA ILE A 168 -8.19 -6.73 -0.29
C ILE A 168 -8.72 -5.68 0.69
N LYS A 169 -9.85 -5.02 0.38
CA LYS A 169 -10.48 -4.03 1.26
C LYS A 169 -10.91 -4.66 2.59
N TYR A 170 -11.45 -5.89 2.55
CA TYR A 170 -11.83 -6.62 3.77
C TYR A 170 -10.61 -6.96 4.64
N ASP A 171 -9.53 -7.44 4.02
CA ASP A 171 -8.28 -7.80 4.70
C ASP A 171 -7.46 -6.60 5.19
N ALA A 172 -7.65 -5.42 4.59
CA ALA A 172 -6.82 -4.26 4.86
C ALA A 172 -6.93 -3.75 6.30
N ASP A 173 -5.79 -3.49 6.94
CA ASP A 173 -5.69 -2.81 8.25
C ASP A 173 -5.75 -1.29 8.09
N ILE A 174 -5.24 -0.79 6.97
CA ILE A 174 -5.25 0.64 6.61
C ILE A 174 -5.89 0.78 5.24
N ILE A 175 -6.88 1.66 5.13
CA ILE A 175 -7.52 2.01 3.87
C ILE A 175 -7.45 3.52 3.69
N VAL A 176 -6.83 3.94 2.60
CA VAL A 176 -6.65 5.34 2.22
C VAL A 176 -7.36 5.60 0.90
N LYS A 177 -8.27 6.56 0.89
CA LYS A 177 -8.89 7.08 -0.32
C LYS A 177 -8.14 8.31 -0.78
N VAL A 178 -7.68 8.30 -2.02
CA VAL A 178 -7.00 9.44 -2.64
C VAL A 178 -7.92 10.10 -3.65
N LYS A 179 -8.34 11.33 -3.35
CA LYS A 179 -9.19 12.15 -4.22
C LYS A 179 -8.63 13.57 -4.26
N ASN A 180 -8.47 14.09 -5.48
CA ASN A 180 -7.97 15.45 -5.72
C ASN A 180 -6.68 15.79 -4.96
N TYR A 181 -5.72 14.87 -4.89
CA TYR A 181 -4.47 15.03 -4.15
C TYR A 181 -4.63 15.17 -2.63
N ASN A 182 -5.78 14.78 -2.07
CA ASN A 182 -5.97 14.54 -0.65
C ASN A 182 -6.05 13.03 -0.37
N ALA A 183 -5.27 12.55 0.60
CA ALA A 183 -5.29 11.20 1.13
C ALA A 183 -6.12 11.18 2.42
N GLU A 184 -7.28 10.55 2.37
CA GLU A 184 -8.23 10.44 3.48
C GLU A 184 -8.18 9.02 4.06
N ILE A 185 -8.11 8.92 5.39
CA ILE A 185 -8.19 7.63 6.09
C ILE A 185 -9.64 7.16 6.17
N ILE A 186 -9.93 6.04 5.53
CA ILE A 186 -11.25 5.37 5.58
C ILE A 186 -11.29 4.30 6.67
N LYS A 187 -10.14 3.66 6.92
CA LYS A 187 -9.97 2.65 7.97
C LYS A 187 -8.52 2.72 8.43
N ASN A 188 -8.31 2.66 9.74
CA ASN A 188 -6.99 2.45 10.32
C ASN A 188 -7.13 1.72 11.65
N ARG A 189 -6.49 0.55 11.78
CA ARG A 189 -6.46 -0.24 13.02
C ARG A 189 -5.45 0.26 14.05
N PHE A 190 -4.67 1.31 13.72
CA PHE A 190 -3.59 1.86 14.53
C PHE A 190 -3.89 3.29 15.01
N GLU A 191 -5.17 3.62 15.16
CA GLU A 191 -5.67 4.83 15.83
C GLU A 191 -5.16 6.17 15.25
N ALA A 192 -4.98 6.24 13.93
CA ALA A 192 -4.57 7.43 13.21
C ALA A 192 -5.53 7.74 12.06
N TYR A 193 -6.04 8.97 12.00
CA TYR A 193 -7.22 9.33 11.21
C TYR A 193 -7.09 10.64 10.42
N ASP A 194 -6.00 11.39 10.60
CA ASP A 194 -5.84 12.67 9.91
C ASP A 194 -5.79 12.46 8.40
N SER A 195 -6.32 13.41 7.64
CA SER A 195 -6.11 13.45 6.19
C SER A 195 -4.78 14.12 5.86
N ARG A 196 -4.25 13.86 4.66
CA ARG A 196 -2.99 14.45 4.20
C ARG A 196 -3.08 14.94 2.76
N VAL A 197 -2.68 16.20 2.55
CA VAL A 197 -2.51 16.76 1.21
C VAL A 197 -1.20 16.25 0.60
N ILE A 198 -1.30 15.62 -0.57
CA ILE A 198 -0.19 14.99 -1.31
C ILE A 198 0.55 16.04 -2.16
N TRP A 199 -0.21 16.98 -2.72
CA TRP A 199 0.29 18.08 -3.55
C TRP A 199 -0.61 19.30 -3.38
N GLU A 200 -0.11 20.31 -2.66
CA GLU A 200 -0.89 21.49 -2.26
C GLU A 200 -1.45 22.27 -3.44
N GLN A 201 -0.62 22.63 -4.41
CA GLN A 201 -1.07 23.38 -5.59
C GLN A 201 -2.17 22.64 -6.35
N GLY A 202 -1.98 21.34 -6.61
CA GLY A 202 -2.98 20.54 -7.30
C GLY A 202 -4.27 20.37 -6.51
N TYR A 203 -4.17 20.26 -5.18
CA TYR A 203 -5.34 20.21 -4.29
C TYR A 203 -6.12 21.52 -4.37
N ASN A 204 -5.44 22.66 -4.20
CA ASN A 204 -6.04 23.99 -4.26
C ASN A 204 -6.74 24.23 -5.62
N ASP A 205 -6.05 23.95 -6.73
CA ASP A 205 -6.60 24.10 -8.08
C ASP A 205 -7.87 23.25 -8.31
N LYS A 206 -7.94 22.06 -7.71
CA LYS A 206 -9.11 21.18 -7.79
C LYS A 206 -10.26 21.70 -6.93
N MET A 207 -9.97 22.17 -5.72
CA MET A 207 -10.97 22.72 -4.80
C MET A 207 -11.61 23.99 -5.35
N SER A 208 -10.82 24.91 -5.91
CA SER A 208 -11.36 26.13 -6.55
C SER A 208 -12.32 25.80 -7.69
N LYS A 209 -12.03 24.77 -8.50
CA LYS A 209 -12.91 24.34 -9.60
C LYS A 209 -14.23 23.73 -9.14
N ILE A 210 -14.27 23.13 -7.94
CA ILE A 210 -15.50 22.57 -7.36
C ILE A 210 -16.39 23.71 -6.87
N LEU A 211 -15.82 24.70 -6.19
CA LEU A 211 -16.54 25.86 -5.66
C LEU A 211 -17.16 26.75 -6.75
N ILE A 212 -16.55 26.80 -7.95
CA ILE A 212 -17.10 27.57 -9.08
C ILE A 212 -18.27 26.83 -9.77
N LYS A 213 -18.42 25.52 -9.54
CA LYS A 213 -19.42 24.67 -10.21
C LYS A 213 -20.62 24.28 -9.33
N GLY A 214 -20.57 24.55 -8.04
CA GLY A 214 -21.67 24.35 -7.09
C GLY A 214 -22.39 25.65 -6.81
#